data_AF-A0A1V1P213-F1
#
_entry.id   AF-A0A1V1P213-F1
#
_cell.length_a   1.000
_cell.length_b   1.000
_cell.length_c   1.000
_cell.angle_alpha   90.00
_cell.angle_beta   90.00
_cell.angle_gamma   90.00
#
_symmetry.space_group_name_H-M   'P 1'
#
loop_
_entity.id
_entity.type
_entity.pdbx_description
1 polymer ?
#
loop_
_entity_poly.entity_id
_entity_poly.type
_entity_poly.pdbx_seq_one_letter_code
_entity_poly.pdbx_strand_id
1 'polypeptide(L)'
;MITFNAELDKIKDESVKARKELMQLKETDKNLSNHSERKADEPYKVRQKDGKVRQKLDRTGKISGWNVRKAKDGYYRCYRKIKRKVHCIYIGKKLDRDKAMTRIKEKEDCLRLDIS
;
A
#
# COMPACT_ATOMS: atom_id res chain seq x y z
N MET A 1 50.74 -10.26 -23.86
CA MET A 1 50.60 -8.80 -23.66
C MET A 1 49.30 -8.37 -24.29
N ILE A 2 48.31 -7.96 -23.49
CA ILE A 2 47.13 -7.26 -24.02
C ILE A 2 47.64 -5.91 -24.50
N THR A 3 47.36 -5.54 -25.74
CA THR A 3 47.82 -4.29 -26.32
C THR A 3 47.00 -3.13 -25.75
N PHE A 4 47.64 -2.01 -25.43
CA PHE A 4 47.01 -0.79 -24.92
C PHE A 4 45.74 -0.38 -25.69
N ASN A 5 45.71 -0.63 -27.00
CA ASN A 5 44.54 -0.39 -27.85
C ASN A 5 43.32 -1.24 -27.46
N ALA A 6 43.52 -2.49 -27.06
CA ALA A 6 42.42 -3.37 -26.63
C ALA A 6 41.84 -2.96 -25.27
N GLU A 7 42.65 -2.34 -24.40
CA GLU A 7 42.16 -1.75 -23.15
C GLU A 7 41.39 -0.44 -23.41
N LEU A 8 41.85 0.39 -24.34
CA LEU A 8 41.13 1.58 -24.77
C LEU A 8 39.75 1.27 -25.37
N ASP A 9 39.65 0.21 -26.17
CA ASP A 9 38.37 -0.20 -26.75
C ASP A 9 37.39 -0.72 -25.69
N LYS A 10 37.88 -1.48 -24.70
CA LYS A 10 37.05 -1.89 -23.55
C LYS A 10 36.55 -0.70 -22.72
N ILE A 11 37.42 0.27 -22.44
CA ILE A 11 37.04 1.48 -21.70
C ILE A 11 36.00 2.28 -22.49
N LYS A 12 36.12 2.34 -23.82
CA LYS A 12 35.11 2.98 -24.67
C LYS A 12 33.78 2.26 -24.58
N ASP A 13 33.75 0.94 -24.68
CA ASP A 13 32.52 0.15 -24.61
C ASP A 13 31.82 0.29 -23.25
N GLU A 14 32.59 0.25 -22.16
CA GLU A 14 32.09 0.49 -20.80
C GLU A 14 31.54 1.92 -20.64
N SER A 15 32.22 2.92 -21.20
CA SER A 15 31.74 4.31 -21.17
C SER A 15 30.43 4.51 -21.94
N VAL A 16 30.26 3.81 -23.06
CA VAL A 16 29.02 3.84 -23.87
C VAL A 16 27.88 3.14 -23.11
N LYS A 17 28.18 2.01 -22.45
CA LYS A 17 27.20 1.29 -21.65
C LYS A 17 26.74 2.11 -20.44
N ALA A 18 27.68 2.70 -19.70
CA ALA A 18 27.38 3.57 -18.55
C ALA A 18 26.53 4.79 -18.96
N ARG A 19 26.81 5.40 -20.12
CA ARG A 19 26.00 6.51 -20.66
C ARG A 19 24.57 6.08 -20.98
N LYS A 20 24.37 4.88 -21.55
CA LYS A 20 23.03 4.34 -21.83
C LYS A 20 22.24 4.08 -20.55
N GLU A 21 22.88 3.49 -19.54
CA GLU A 21 22.25 3.22 -18.24
C GLU A 21 21.86 4.53 -17.52
N LEU A 22 22.73 5.54 -17.55
CA LEU A 22 22.40 6.88 -17.01
C LEU A 22 21.23 7.55 -17.73
N MET A 23 21.10 7.35 -19.04
CA MET A 23 19.98 7.91 -19.81
C MET A 23 18.65 7.24 -19.42
N GLN A 24 18.65 5.91 -19.27
CA GLN A 24 17.49 5.15 -18.82
C GLN A 24 17.08 5.51 -17.38
N LEU A 25 18.04 5.66 -16.47
CA LEU A 25 17.81 6.09 -15.09
C LEU A 25 17.20 7.51 -15.02
N LYS A 26 17.69 8.45 -15.84
CA LYS A 26 17.11 9.79 -15.92
C LYS A 26 15.67 9.77 -16.45
N GLU A 27 15.36 8.87 -17.37
CA GLU A 27 14.02 8.73 -17.93
C GLU A 27 13.04 8.10 -16.93
N THR A 28 13.48 7.10 -16.16
CA THR A 28 12.66 6.52 -15.08
C THR A 28 12.42 7.51 -13.95
N ASP A 29 13.42 8.31 -13.57
CA ASP A 29 13.30 9.34 -12.54
C ASP A 29 12.36 10.48 -12.97
N LYS A 30 12.42 10.90 -14.24
CA LYS A 30 11.47 11.87 -14.81
C LYS A 30 10.03 11.34 -14.80
N ASN A 31 9.84 10.05 -15.11
CA ASN A 31 8.52 9.42 -15.07
C ASN A 31 7.98 9.24 -13.64
N LEU A 32 8.86 8.99 -12.66
CA LEU A 32 8.51 8.95 -11.24
C LEU A 32 8.19 10.35 -10.68
N SER A 33 8.96 11.38 -11.07
CA SER A 33 8.75 12.78 -10.70
C SER A 33 7.40 13.31 -11.19
N ASN A 34 7.03 12.98 -12.43
CA ASN A 34 5.71 13.29 -12.99
C ASN A 34 4.56 12.62 -12.21
N HIS A 35 4.84 11.52 -11.50
CA HIS A 35 3.86 10.83 -10.65
C HIS A 35 3.83 11.36 -9.20
N SER A 36 4.90 11.98 -8.70
CA SER A 36 4.94 12.61 -7.38
C SER A 36 4.34 14.01 -7.36
N GLU A 37 4.43 14.77 -8.46
CA GLU A 37 3.86 16.12 -8.54
C GLU A 37 2.33 16.13 -8.67
N ARG A 38 1.71 15.01 -9.08
CA ARG A 38 0.24 14.85 -9.12
C ARG A 38 -0.39 14.41 -7.79
N LYS A 39 0.34 14.49 -6.67
CA LYS A 39 -0.18 14.10 -5.33
C LYS A 39 -0.24 15.24 -4.33
N ALA A 40 -0.45 16.47 -4.80
CA ALA A 40 -0.85 17.60 -3.96
C ALA A 40 -2.35 17.94 -4.06
N ASP A 41 -3.14 17.20 -4.85
CA ASP A 41 -4.59 17.29 -4.74
C ASP A 41 -5.04 16.53 -3.51
N GLU A 42 -5.45 17.27 -2.48
CA GLU A 42 -6.24 16.74 -1.37
C GLU A 42 -7.25 15.73 -1.92
N PRO A 43 -7.36 14.51 -1.37
CA PRO A 43 -8.48 13.68 -1.71
C PRO A 43 -9.73 14.45 -1.27
N TYR A 44 -10.47 14.96 -2.26
CA TYR A 44 -11.73 15.68 -2.12
C TYR A 44 -12.50 15.00 -1.00
N LYS A 45 -12.48 15.60 0.20
CA LYS A 45 -13.28 15.10 1.32
C LYS A 45 -14.70 15.45 0.93
N VAL A 46 -15.35 14.57 0.17
CA VAL A 46 -16.81 14.52 0.07
C VAL A 46 -17.30 14.10 1.46
N ARG A 47 -17.23 15.02 2.43
CA ARG A 47 -18.11 15.01 3.59
C ARG A 47 -19.48 15.21 2.99
N GLN A 48 -20.21 14.11 2.79
CA GLN A 48 -21.62 14.16 2.45
C GLN A 48 -22.28 15.11 3.47
N LYS A 49 -22.76 16.26 2.99
CA LYS A 49 -23.43 17.28 3.81
C LYS A 49 -24.83 16.87 4.26
N ASP A 50 -25.26 15.67 3.90
CA ASP A 50 -26.55 15.12 4.32
C ASP A 50 -26.34 14.21 5.53
N GLY A 51 -26.76 14.70 6.70
CA GLY A 51 -26.72 14.04 8.01
C GLY A 51 -27.61 12.79 8.13
N LYS A 52 -27.63 11.93 7.11
CA LYS A 52 -28.26 10.61 7.11
C LYS A 52 -27.28 9.53 6.64
N VAL A 53 -26.01 9.61 7.07
CA VAL A 53 -25.03 8.55 6.81
C VAL A 53 -25.31 7.36 7.73
N ARG A 54 -26.19 6.46 7.27
CA ARG A 54 -26.24 5.01 7.56
C ARG A 54 -25.89 4.56 9.00
N GLN A 55 -26.43 5.20 10.05
CA GLN A 55 -26.27 4.69 11.42
C GLN A 55 -26.78 3.25 11.61
N LYS A 56 -27.67 2.75 10.74
CA LYS A 56 -28.22 1.39 10.84
C LYS A 56 -27.29 0.28 10.30
N LEU A 57 -26.21 0.58 9.57
CA LEU A 57 -25.34 -0.46 8.98
C LEU A 57 -24.20 -0.92 9.93
N ASP A 58 -23.88 -0.13 10.96
CA ASP A 58 -22.74 -0.36 11.87
C ASP A 58 -23.13 -1.04 13.19
N ARG A 59 -24.19 -1.84 13.21
CA ARG A 59 -24.53 -2.65 14.40
C ARG A 59 -23.55 -3.80 14.65
N THR A 60 -22.63 -4.04 13.73
CA THR A 60 -21.61 -5.08 13.89
C THR A 60 -20.46 -4.46 14.69
N GLY A 61 -20.29 -4.97 15.91
CA GLY A 61 -19.39 -4.38 16.91
C GLY A 61 -17.93 -4.28 16.45
N LYS A 62 -17.10 -3.67 17.30
CA LYS A 62 -15.66 -3.57 17.06
C LYS A 62 -14.92 -4.71 17.76
N ILE A 63 -13.85 -5.18 17.14
CA ILE A 63 -12.91 -6.15 17.73
C ILE A 63 -11.51 -5.52 17.63
N SER A 64 -10.86 -5.28 18.76
CA SER A 64 -9.52 -4.64 18.83
C SER A 64 -9.40 -3.35 17.99
N GLY A 65 -10.43 -2.50 17.98
CA GLY A 65 -10.44 -1.27 17.17
C GLY A 65 -10.69 -1.47 15.67
N TRP A 66 -10.89 -2.71 15.20
CA TRP A 66 -11.37 -3.01 13.85
C TRP A 66 -12.89 -3.06 13.79
N ASN A 67 -13.48 -2.43 12.78
CA ASN A 67 -14.92 -2.46 12.54
C ASN A 67 -15.29 -3.77 11.84
N VAL A 68 -16.09 -4.61 12.48
CA VAL A 68 -16.61 -5.82 11.86
C VAL A 68 -17.82 -5.47 11.01
N ARG A 69 -17.96 -6.06 9.83
CA ARG A 69 -19.21 -6.02 9.04
C ARG A 69 -19.47 -7.35 8.37
N LYS A 70 -20.74 -7.75 8.29
CA LYS A 70 -21.19 -8.86 7.44
C LYS A 70 -21.47 -8.31 6.05
N ALA A 71 -20.77 -8.82 5.05
CA ALA A 71 -21.02 -8.49 3.66
C ALA A 71 -22.26 -9.23 3.13
N LYS A 72 -22.79 -8.75 1.98
CA LYS A 72 -23.99 -9.33 1.35
C LYS A 72 -23.79 -10.79 0.93
N ASP A 73 -22.54 -11.18 0.68
CA ASP A 73 -22.09 -12.55 0.39
C ASP A 73 -22.18 -13.51 1.59
N GLY A 74 -22.55 -12.99 2.77
CA GLY A 74 -22.69 -13.77 4.00
C GLY A 74 -21.41 -13.85 4.83
N TYR A 75 -20.31 -13.23 4.40
CA TYR A 75 -19.02 -13.31 5.07
C TYR A 75 -18.73 -12.10 5.95
N TYR A 76 -18.12 -12.35 7.10
CA TYR A 76 -17.64 -11.33 8.02
C TYR A 76 -16.25 -10.85 7.63
N ARG A 77 -16.08 -9.52 7.64
CA ARG A 77 -14.84 -8.82 7.35
C ARG A 77 -14.61 -7.73 8.39
N CYS A 78 -13.36 -7.54 8.79
CA CYS A 78 -12.92 -6.51 9.71
C CYS A 78 -12.21 -5.40 8.94
N TYR A 79 -12.47 -4.15 9.28
CA TYR A 79 -11.91 -2.98 8.62
C TYR A 79 -11.28 -2.00 9.62
N ARG A 80 -10.06 -1.53 9.34
CA ARG A 80 -9.41 -0.48 10.12
C ARG A 80 -8.59 0.42 9.20
N LYS A 81 -8.57 1.71 9.51
CA LYS A 81 -7.70 2.68 8.83
C LYS A 81 -6.39 2.76 9.59
N ILE A 82 -5.28 2.43 8.93
CA ILE A 82 -3.92 2.40 9.49
C ILE A 82 -3.02 3.16 8.52
N LYS A 83 -2.19 4.10 9.01
CA LYS A 83 -1.28 4.91 8.16
C LYS A 83 -1.97 5.48 6.91
N ARG A 84 -3.18 6.04 7.10
CA ARG A 84 -4.08 6.59 6.06
C ARG A 84 -4.64 5.59 5.03
N LYS A 85 -4.30 4.30 5.09
CA LYS A 85 -4.83 3.23 4.22
C LYS A 85 -5.91 2.40 4.94
N VAL A 86 -6.91 1.93 4.21
CA VAL A 86 -7.94 1.04 4.76
C VAL A 86 -7.47 -0.40 4.59
N HIS A 87 -7.39 -1.13 5.69
CA HIS A 87 -7.05 -2.55 5.70
C HIS A 87 -8.32 -3.35 5.95
N CYS A 88 -8.40 -4.50 5.29
CA CYS A 88 -9.49 -5.47 5.42
C CYS A 88 -8.91 -6.82 5.84
N ILE A 89 -9.57 -7.48 6.79
CA ILE A 89 -9.27 -8.84 7.21
C ILE A 89 -10.54 -9.66 7.03
N TYR A 90 -10.42 -10.79 6.35
CA TYR A 90 -11.52 -11.72 6.18
C TYR A 90 -11.60 -12.69 7.35
N ILE A 91 -12.78 -12.91 7.92
CA ILE A 91 -12.98 -13.81 9.07
C ILE A 91 -13.61 -15.13 8.63
N GLY A 92 -14.72 -15.06 7.88
CA GLY A 92 -15.47 -16.23 7.40
C GLY A 92 -16.99 -16.05 7.52
N LYS A 93 -17.77 -17.12 7.34
CA LYS A 93 -19.25 -17.07 7.39
C LYS A 93 -19.82 -16.84 8.78
N LYS A 94 -19.06 -17.21 9.83
CA LYS A 94 -19.42 -17.01 11.24
C LYS A 94 -18.48 -15.97 11.84
N LEU A 95 -19.02 -15.15 12.74
CA LEU A 95 -18.22 -14.19 13.50
C LEU A 95 -17.61 -14.91 14.70
N ASP A 96 -16.46 -15.51 14.48
CA ASP A 96 -15.62 -16.09 15.53
C ASP A 96 -14.66 -15.01 16.04
N ARG A 97 -14.81 -14.65 17.32
CA ARG A 97 -14.02 -13.58 17.93
C ARG A 97 -12.56 -13.96 18.10
N ASP A 98 -12.28 -15.20 18.49
CA ASP A 98 -10.90 -15.64 18.76
C ASP A 98 -10.13 -15.72 17.45
N LYS A 99 -10.76 -16.30 16.41
CA LYS A 99 -10.20 -16.30 15.06
C LYS A 99 -9.97 -14.89 14.53
N ALA A 100 -10.90 -13.96 14.80
CA ALA A 100 -10.74 -12.57 14.39
C ALA A 100 -9.58 -11.89 15.12
N MET A 101 -9.43 -12.13 16.43
CA MET A 101 -8.32 -11.60 17.24
C MET A 101 -6.97 -12.10 16.72
N THR A 102 -6.83 -13.41 16.45
CA THR A 102 -5.59 -13.98 15.91
C THR A 102 -5.21 -13.34 14.58
N ARG A 103 -6.17 -13.24 13.64
CA ARG A 103 -5.89 -12.61 12.34
C ARG A 103 -5.64 -11.11 12.41
N ILE A 104 -6.26 -10.43 13.36
CA ILE A 104 -5.99 -9.02 13.64
C ILE A 104 -4.55 -8.87 14.11
N LYS A 105 -4.13 -9.66 15.10
CA LYS A 105 -2.77 -9.62 15.62
C LYS A 105 -1.73 -9.87 14.53
N GLU A 106 -1.88 -10.97 13.77
CA GLU A 106 -1.02 -11.26 12.62
C GLU A 106 -0.94 -10.09 11.63
N LYS A 107 -2.08 -9.43 11.37
CA LYS A 107 -2.12 -8.29 10.45
C LYS A 107 -1.43 -7.06 11.03
N GLU A 108 -1.58 -6.81 12.32
CA GLU A 108 -0.96 -5.68 13.02
C GLU A 108 0.56 -5.85 13.11
N ASP A 109 1.02 -7.06 13.40
CA ASP A 109 2.44 -7.44 13.40
C ASP A 109 3.06 -7.24 11.99
N CYS A 110 2.40 -7.72 10.93
CA CYS A 110 2.84 -7.48 9.55
C CYS A 110 2.90 -5.99 9.17
N LEU A 111 2.05 -5.17 9.77
CA LEU A 111 2.01 -3.72 9.52
C LEU A 111 3.01 -2.95 10.39
N ARG A 112 3.77 -3.66 11.23
CA ARG A 112 4.66 -3.12 12.27
C ARG A 112 3.95 -2.04 13.05
N LEU A 113 2.79 -2.41 13.59
CA LEU A 113 2.05 -1.59 14.54
C LEU A 113 2.51 -1.81 15.97
N ASP A 114 3.65 -2.48 16.16
CA ASP A 114 4.40 -2.50 17.42
C ASP A 114 4.70 -1.07 17.88
N ILE A 115 3.78 -0.59 18.72
CA ILE A 115 3.99 0.16 19.96
C ILE A 115 5.15 1.17 19.88
N SER A 116 4.82 2.45 19.65
CA SER A 116 5.52 3.55 20.32
C SER A 116 4.85 3.81 21.66
#